data_AF-Q93PA0-F1
#
_entry.id   AF-Q93PA0-F1
#
_cell.length_a   1.000
_cell.length_b   1.000
_cell.length_c   1.000
_cell.angle_alpha   90.00
_cell.angle_beta   90.00
_cell.angle_gamma   90.00
#
_symmetry.space_group_name_H-M   'P 1'
#
loop_
_entity.id
_entity.type
_entity.pdbx_description
1 polymer ?
#
loop_
_entity_poly.entity_id
_entity_poly.type
_entity_poly.pdbx_seq_one_letter_code
_entity_poly.pdbx_strand_id
1 'polypeptide(L)'
;MFSPRHPLHKTIHLIHQFCKNKDNISMSNLRAPKSVRFISFVGAIFIALCGSATDYYVAKDGNDENPGTEEAPFLTISKAASVLQAGDVCYIKAGIYRETVEPDVSGVSGNPITFTSYPGDSVVVLGTTKVTRWEPYQGSIYRAPASLALDTRFRALYVNGKAMDIARWPNGMVS
;
A
#
# COMPACT_ATOMS: atom_id res chain seq x y z
N MET A 1 41.12 -25.63 6.63
CA MET A 1 41.58 -26.24 5.37
C MET A 1 40.33 -26.42 4.52
N PHE A 2 39.94 -25.58 3.56
CA PHE A 2 40.64 -24.74 2.59
C PHE A 2 40.18 -23.27 2.59
N SER A 3 40.98 -22.44 1.91
CA SER A 3 41.23 -20.99 1.99
C SER A 3 40.09 -19.99 1.64
N PRO A 4 40.12 -18.78 2.24
CA PRO A 4 39.43 -17.58 1.74
C PRO A 4 40.32 -16.82 0.74
N ARG A 5 39.72 -16.10 -0.23
CA ARG A 5 40.37 -15.05 -1.05
C ARG A 5 39.45 -13.83 -1.19
N HIS A 6 39.64 -12.89 -0.26
CA HIS A 6 39.91 -11.45 -0.36
C HIS A 6 39.77 -10.68 -1.73
N PRO A 7 39.73 -9.32 -1.73
CA PRO A 7 38.48 -8.55 -1.86
C PRO A 7 38.54 -7.39 -2.90
N LEU A 8 37.48 -6.55 -2.89
CA LEU A 8 37.39 -5.15 -3.34
C LEU A 8 37.44 -4.85 -4.85
N HIS A 9 36.30 -4.40 -5.39
CA HIS A 9 36.31 -3.28 -6.33
C HIS A 9 35.16 -2.31 -6.02
N LYS A 10 35.52 -1.12 -5.55
CA LYS A 10 34.67 0.08 -5.50
C LYS A 10 34.70 0.75 -6.89
N THR A 11 33.55 1.00 -7.51
CA THR A 11 33.35 1.98 -8.60
C THR A 11 31.82 2.11 -8.76
N ILE A 12 31.09 3.08 -8.18
CA ILE A 12 30.99 4.53 -8.42
C ILE A 12 30.67 4.93 -9.88
N HIS A 13 29.45 5.46 -10.04
CA HIS A 13 28.85 6.30 -11.08
C HIS A 13 28.66 5.75 -12.51
N LEU A 14 27.39 5.62 -12.93
CA LEU A 14 26.80 6.60 -13.87
C LEU A 14 25.27 6.59 -13.81
N ILE A 15 24.71 7.74 -13.46
CA ILE A 15 23.30 8.10 -13.64
C ILE A 15 23.14 8.40 -15.13
N HIS A 16 22.36 7.62 -15.87
CA HIS A 16 21.99 7.99 -17.23
C HIS A 16 20.80 8.95 -17.20
N GLN A 17 21.14 10.23 -17.16
CA GLN A 17 20.60 11.28 -18.03
C GLN A 17 19.09 11.21 -18.33
N PHE A 18 18.27 11.78 -17.45
CA PHE A 18 16.91 12.21 -17.79
C PHE A 18 16.93 13.70 -18.19
N CYS A 19 16.41 13.97 -19.39
CA CYS A 19 15.92 15.23 -19.95
C CYS A 19 16.77 16.52 -19.78
N LYS A 20 17.44 16.90 -20.88
CA LYS A 20 17.63 18.31 -21.22
C LYS A 20 17.46 18.51 -22.73
N ASN A 21 16.21 18.52 -23.19
CA ASN A 21 15.91 19.08 -24.50
C ASN A 21 15.46 20.54 -24.33
N LYS A 22 16.43 21.45 -24.45
CA LYS A 22 16.17 22.89 -24.67
C LYS A 22 16.52 23.14 -26.13
N ASP A 23 15.58 22.85 -27.02
CA ASP A 23 15.71 23.28 -28.41
C ASP A 23 15.43 24.78 -28.46
N ASN A 24 16.52 25.52 -28.62
CA ASN A 24 16.53 26.92 -28.99
C ASN A 24 15.94 27.06 -30.39
N ILE A 25 14.62 27.30 -30.50
CA ILE A 25 14.01 27.65 -31.77
C ILE A 25 14.25 29.15 -32.00
N SER A 26 15.26 29.44 -32.81
CA SER A 26 15.53 30.78 -33.33
C SER A 26 14.32 31.26 -34.14
N MET A 27 13.62 32.28 -33.65
CA MET A 27 12.56 32.97 -34.39
C MET A 27 13.18 33.89 -35.44
N SER A 28 13.41 33.36 -36.64
CA SER A 28 13.58 34.19 -37.84
C SER A 28 12.99 33.49 -39.05
N ASN A 29 11.96 34.11 -39.64
CA ASN A 29 11.37 33.86 -40.96
C ASN A 29 10.24 32.82 -41.08
N LEU A 30 9.14 33.02 -40.36
CA LEU A 30 7.82 32.54 -40.80
C LEU A 30 7.08 33.68 -41.50
N ARG A 31 7.26 33.76 -42.83
CA ARG A 31 6.48 34.65 -43.71
C ARG A 31 5.12 33.99 -43.95
N ALA A 32 4.06 34.51 -43.33
CA ALA A 32 2.71 34.01 -43.52
C ALA A 32 2.22 34.25 -44.97
N PRO A 33 1.72 33.22 -45.68
CA PRO A 33 1.03 33.43 -46.94
C PRO A 33 -0.37 34.01 -46.66
N LYS A 34 -0.73 35.07 -47.40
CA LYS A 34 -2.07 35.66 -47.37
C LYS A 34 -3.02 34.73 -48.13
N SER A 35 -4.21 34.54 -47.55
CA SER A 35 -5.39 33.82 -48.08
C SER A 35 -5.29 32.30 -48.21
N VAL A 36 -5.78 31.58 -47.19
CA VAL A 36 -6.37 30.24 -47.36
C VAL A 36 -7.67 30.19 -46.56
N ARG A 37 -8.77 29.89 -47.26
CA ARG A 37 -10.15 29.88 -46.78
C ARG A 37 -10.46 28.57 -46.02
N PHE A 38 -11.29 28.69 -44.98
CA PHE A 38 -12.04 27.66 -44.25
C PHE A 38 -11.99 26.23 -44.83
N ILE A 39 -11.37 25.29 -44.12
CA ILE A 39 -11.71 23.85 -44.10
C ILE A 39 -11.29 23.25 -42.74
N SER A 40 -12.27 22.67 -42.06
CA SER A 40 -12.22 21.57 -41.08
C SER A 40 -11.11 21.59 -40.00
N PHE A 41 -11.47 21.98 -38.77
CA PHE A 41 -10.64 21.80 -37.58
C PHE A 41 -11.24 20.70 -36.69
N VAL A 42 -11.18 19.44 -37.15
CA VAL A 42 -11.23 18.28 -36.25
C VAL A 42 -9.86 18.19 -35.59
N GLY A 43 -9.61 19.09 -34.63
CA GLY A 43 -8.41 19.10 -33.81
C GLY A 43 -8.62 18.16 -32.64
N ALA A 44 -8.18 16.91 -32.80
CA ALA A 44 -8.09 15.95 -31.71
C ALA A 44 -7.19 16.52 -30.60
N ILE A 45 -7.82 17.04 -29.56
CA ILE A 45 -7.20 17.34 -28.27
C ILE A 45 -6.87 15.98 -27.64
N PHE A 46 -5.64 15.50 -27.87
CA PHE A 46 -5.05 14.42 -27.09
C PHE A 46 -4.60 15.04 -25.76
N ILE A 47 -5.50 15.09 -24.77
CA ILE A 47 -5.12 15.43 -23.39
C ILE A 47 -4.28 14.25 -22.89
N ALA A 48 -2.97 14.46 -22.83
CA ALA A 48 -2.10 13.56 -22.09
C ALA A 48 -2.43 13.70 -20.59
N LEU A 49 -3.20 12.74 -20.05
CA LEU A 49 -3.28 12.53 -18.60
C LEU A 49 -1.89 12.05 -18.13
N CYS A 50 -1.00 12.97 -17.81
CA CYS A 50 0.13 12.65 -16.96
C CYS A 50 -0.41 12.59 -15.52
N GLY A 51 -0.84 11.41 -15.08
CA GLY A 51 -1.18 11.18 -13.68
C GLY A 51 0.04 11.51 -12.82
N SER A 52 -0.11 12.46 -11.90
CA SER A 52 0.89 12.71 -10.86
C SER A 52 0.69 11.68 -9.76
N ALA A 53 1.77 11.01 -9.36
CA ALA A 53 1.76 10.21 -8.14
C ALA A 53 1.38 11.10 -6.95
N THR A 54 0.46 10.62 -6.11
CA THR A 54 -0.02 11.29 -4.91
C THR A 54 0.30 10.45 -3.68
N ASP A 55 0.69 11.13 -2.59
CA ASP A 55 0.93 10.49 -1.30
C ASP A 55 -0.33 10.57 -0.43
N TYR A 56 -0.76 9.42 0.07
CA TYR A 56 -1.87 9.27 1.00
C TYR A 56 -1.40 8.74 2.35
N TYR A 57 -2.16 9.05 3.39
CA TYR A 57 -1.80 8.70 4.76
C TYR A 57 -2.96 8.03 5.49
N VAL A 58 -2.63 6.98 6.24
CA VAL A 58 -3.57 6.24 7.09
C VAL A 58 -3.05 6.27 8.53
N ALA A 59 -3.90 6.60 9.49
CA ALA A 59 -3.52 6.67 10.91
C ALA A 59 -4.68 6.26 11.82
N LYS A 60 -4.37 5.73 13.02
CA LYS A 60 -5.40 5.25 13.97
C LYS A 60 -6.23 6.37 14.62
N ASP A 61 -5.75 7.60 14.54
CA ASP A 61 -6.42 8.84 14.95
C ASP A 61 -7.04 9.62 13.78
N GLY A 62 -7.03 9.04 12.56
CA GLY A 62 -7.64 9.61 11.36
C GLY A 62 -9.15 9.42 11.27
N ASN A 63 -9.71 9.79 10.11
CA ASN A 63 -11.13 9.62 9.75
C ASN A 63 -11.23 9.29 8.25
N ASP A 64 -12.09 8.34 7.87
CA ASP A 64 -12.28 7.94 6.47
C ASP A 64 -13.02 8.99 5.61
N GLU A 65 -13.55 10.04 6.24
CA GLU A 65 -14.06 11.24 5.58
C GLU A 65 -12.97 12.28 5.28
N ASN A 66 -11.77 12.13 5.84
CA ASN A 66 -10.65 13.04 5.58
C ASN A 66 -10.16 12.90 4.12
N PRO A 67 -9.41 13.88 3.58
CA PRO A 67 -8.83 13.79 2.24
C PRO A 67 -7.67 12.78 2.13
N GLY A 68 -7.14 12.27 3.25
CA GLY A 68 -6.01 11.35 3.25
C GLY A 68 -4.64 12.02 3.16
N THR A 69 -4.51 13.30 3.53
CA THR A 69 -3.23 13.99 3.64
C THR A 69 -2.52 13.65 4.95
N GLU A 70 -1.26 14.07 5.11
CA GLU A 70 -0.49 13.75 6.32
C GLU A 70 -1.11 14.33 7.60
N GLU A 71 -1.69 15.53 7.50
CA GLU A 71 -2.37 16.26 8.58
C GLU A 71 -3.82 15.78 8.80
N ALA A 72 -4.45 15.25 7.74
CA ALA A 72 -5.81 14.73 7.77
C ALA A 72 -5.84 13.33 7.13
N PRO A 73 -5.30 12.31 7.83
CA PRO A 73 -5.18 10.95 7.29
C PRO A 73 -6.51 10.21 7.32
N PHE A 74 -6.64 9.19 6.47
CA PHE A 74 -7.71 8.20 6.57
C PHE A 74 -7.57 7.38 7.86
N LEU A 75 -8.67 6.75 8.30
CA LEU A 75 -8.66 5.86 9.45
C LEU A 75 -8.30 4.42 9.06
N THR A 76 -8.71 3.98 7.87
CA THR A 76 -8.59 2.59 7.40
C THR A 76 -7.72 2.46 6.16
N ILE A 77 -7.06 1.31 6.03
CA ILE A 77 -6.27 0.97 4.84
C ILE A 77 -7.21 0.70 3.66
N SER A 78 -8.38 0.10 3.91
CA SER A 78 -9.40 -0.13 2.89
C SER A 78 -9.93 1.17 2.29
N LYS A 79 -10.08 2.24 3.09
CA LYS A 79 -10.43 3.55 2.53
C LYS A 79 -9.36 4.05 1.56
N ALA A 80 -8.08 3.97 1.94
CA ALA A 80 -6.98 4.33 1.04
C ALA A 80 -7.00 3.47 -0.24
N ALA A 81 -7.20 2.15 -0.11
CA ALA A 81 -7.28 1.22 -1.25
C ALA A 81 -8.41 1.55 -2.24
N SER A 82 -9.50 2.18 -1.79
CA SER A 82 -10.61 2.60 -2.65
C SER A 82 -10.33 3.88 -3.45
N VAL A 83 -9.33 4.68 -3.07
CA VAL A 83 -9.03 5.99 -3.70
C VAL A 83 -7.74 6.00 -4.51
N LEU A 84 -6.77 5.16 -4.15
CA LEU A 84 -5.45 5.12 -4.77
C LEU A 84 -5.54 4.77 -6.27
N GLN A 85 -4.71 5.42 -7.05
CA GLN A 85 -4.52 5.18 -8.48
C GLN A 85 -3.09 4.76 -8.78
N ALA A 86 -2.87 4.23 -9.98
CA ALA A 86 -1.56 3.73 -10.39
C ALA A 86 -0.48 4.82 -10.27
N GLY A 87 0.56 4.53 -9.49
CA GLY A 87 1.66 5.45 -9.17
C GLY A 87 1.59 6.03 -7.76
N ASP A 88 0.45 5.96 -7.09
CA ASP A 88 0.26 6.51 -5.75
C ASP A 88 0.93 5.68 -4.65
N VAL A 89 1.24 6.36 -3.55
CA VAL A 89 1.83 5.76 -2.36
C VAL A 89 0.95 6.03 -1.15
N CYS A 90 0.65 5.00 -0.38
CA CYS A 90 -0.05 5.10 0.89
C CYS A 90 0.93 4.80 2.04
N TYR A 91 1.20 5.82 2.85
CA TYR A 91 1.97 5.72 4.09
C TYR A 91 1.05 5.41 5.26
N ILE A 92 1.28 4.27 5.91
CA ILE A 92 0.49 3.80 7.04
C ILE A 92 1.26 4.08 8.32
N LYS A 93 0.69 4.93 9.19
CA LYS A 93 1.27 5.26 10.50
C LYS A 93 1.11 4.12 11.49
N ALA A 94 1.86 4.17 12.58
CA ALA A 94 1.95 3.09 13.57
C ALA A 94 0.57 2.66 14.09
N GLY A 95 0.33 1.35 14.16
CA GLY A 95 -0.94 0.83 14.64
C GLY A 95 -1.22 -0.63 14.29
N ILE A 96 -2.31 -1.13 14.89
CA ILE A 96 -2.88 -2.43 14.57
C ILE A 96 -4.17 -2.19 13.77
N TYR A 97 -4.19 -2.71 12.56
CA TYR A 97 -5.28 -2.59 11.60
C TYR A 97 -5.96 -3.95 11.44
N ARG A 98 -7.22 -4.05 11.89
CA ARG A 98 -8.02 -5.29 11.86
C ARG A 98 -9.09 -5.17 10.79
N GLU A 99 -8.70 -5.36 9.55
CA GLU A 99 -9.55 -5.15 8.38
C GLU A 99 -9.18 -6.10 7.24
N THR A 100 -10.09 -6.21 6.27
CA THR A 100 -9.84 -6.86 4.99
C THR A 100 -9.62 -5.77 3.95
N VAL A 101 -8.44 -5.77 3.33
CA VAL A 101 -8.06 -4.81 2.29
C VAL A 101 -8.24 -5.46 0.93
N GLU A 102 -9.09 -4.88 0.08
CA GLU A 102 -9.38 -5.34 -1.26
C GLU A 102 -9.29 -4.13 -2.21
N PRO A 103 -8.13 -3.89 -2.83
CA PRO A 103 -7.98 -2.79 -3.79
C PRO A 103 -8.82 -3.04 -5.05
N ASP A 104 -9.66 -2.08 -5.41
CA ASP A 104 -10.53 -2.17 -6.61
C ASP A 104 -9.73 -2.03 -7.92
N VAL A 105 -8.56 -1.39 -7.84
CA VAL A 105 -7.70 -1.09 -8.97
C VAL A 105 -6.28 -1.60 -8.74
N SER A 106 -5.61 -1.94 -9.84
CA SER A 106 -4.20 -2.33 -9.85
C SER A 106 -3.32 -1.19 -10.35
N GLY A 107 -2.06 -1.18 -9.93
CA GLY A 107 -1.04 -0.35 -10.57
C GLY A 107 -0.78 -0.77 -12.02
N VAL A 108 -0.04 0.06 -12.76
CA VAL A 108 0.42 -0.26 -14.11
C VAL A 108 1.93 -0.42 -14.14
N SER A 109 2.48 -1.06 -15.17
CA SER A 109 3.93 -1.23 -15.33
C SER A 109 4.64 0.12 -15.24
N GLY A 110 5.62 0.24 -14.33
CA GLY A 110 6.35 1.48 -14.05
C GLY A 110 5.70 2.40 -13.01
N ASN A 111 4.39 2.26 -12.77
CA ASN A 111 3.61 3.06 -11.81
C ASN A 111 2.77 2.13 -10.91
N PRO A 112 3.40 1.39 -9.97
CA PRO A 112 2.67 0.54 -9.02
C PRO A 112 1.87 1.39 -8.01
N ILE A 113 0.84 0.79 -7.42
CA ILE A 113 0.26 1.32 -6.18
C ILE A 113 1.08 0.75 -5.02
N THR A 114 1.57 1.62 -4.14
CA THR A 114 2.45 1.20 -3.04
C THR A 114 1.78 1.43 -1.70
N PHE A 115 1.66 0.39 -0.88
CA PHE A 115 1.33 0.52 0.54
C PHE A 115 2.61 0.30 1.34
N THR A 116 2.97 1.24 2.19
CA THR A 116 4.18 1.17 3.00
C THR A 116 3.95 1.76 4.39
N SER A 117 4.74 1.33 5.37
CA SER A 117 4.75 2.01 6.67
C SER A 117 5.32 3.42 6.52
N TYR A 118 4.79 4.36 7.30
CA TYR A 118 5.43 5.66 7.50
C TYR A 118 6.85 5.45 8.07
N PRO A 119 7.87 6.24 7.67
CA PRO A 119 9.24 6.00 8.10
C PRO A 119 9.40 5.91 9.62
N GLY A 120 9.90 4.77 10.10
CA GLY A 120 10.11 4.50 11.54
C GLY A 120 8.92 3.88 12.27
N ASP A 121 7.75 3.81 11.63
CA ASP A 121 6.54 3.27 12.25
C ASP A 121 6.41 1.74 12.10
N SER A 122 5.85 1.11 13.13
CA SER A 122 5.51 -0.32 13.12
C SER A 122 4.01 -0.51 12.84
N VAL A 123 3.70 -1.13 11.71
CA VAL A 123 2.32 -1.40 11.26
C VAL A 123 2.05 -2.90 11.31
N VAL A 124 0.93 -3.29 11.92
CA VAL A 124 0.48 -4.69 11.95
C VAL A 124 -0.93 -4.79 11.38
N VAL A 125 -1.08 -5.53 10.29
CA VAL A 125 -2.39 -5.84 9.69
C VAL A 125 -2.81 -7.25 10.13
N LEU A 126 -4.00 -7.37 10.71
CA LEU A 126 -4.49 -8.62 11.30
C LEU A 126 -5.87 -8.98 10.74
N GLY A 127 -5.96 -10.11 10.04
CA GLY A 127 -7.24 -10.75 9.67
C GLY A 127 -7.94 -11.47 10.82
N THR A 128 -7.66 -11.11 12.08
CA THR A 128 -8.22 -11.76 13.27
C THR A 128 -9.18 -10.84 14.02
N THR A 129 -10.28 -11.40 14.52
CA THR A 129 -11.20 -10.69 15.40
C THR A 129 -10.74 -10.83 16.85
N LYS A 130 -10.74 -9.72 17.60
CA LYS A 130 -10.39 -9.73 19.02
C LYS A 130 -11.54 -10.33 19.83
N VAL A 131 -11.28 -11.44 20.51
CA VAL A 131 -12.21 -12.01 21.50
C VAL A 131 -12.01 -11.29 22.83
N THR A 132 -13.10 -10.80 23.41
CA THR A 132 -13.14 -10.08 24.69
C THR A 132 -14.04 -10.79 25.69
N ARG A 133 -14.07 -10.32 26.94
CA ARG A 133 -14.91 -10.87 28.03
C ARG A 133 -14.55 -12.33 28.39
N TRP A 134 -13.27 -12.58 28.59
CA TRP A 134 -12.80 -13.84 29.14
C TRP A 134 -13.15 -13.94 30.63
N GLU A 135 -13.73 -15.07 31.03
CA GLU A 135 -14.06 -15.37 32.43
C GLU A 135 -13.50 -16.75 32.82
N PRO A 136 -13.11 -16.93 34.10
CA PRO A 136 -12.69 -18.22 34.60
C PRO A 136 -13.85 -19.22 34.52
N TYR A 137 -13.55 -20.46 34.16
CA TYR A 137 -14.53 -21.54 34.14
C TYR A 137 -14.21 -22.60 35.20
N GLN A 138 -13.21 -23.46 34.97
CA GLN A 138 -12.82 -24.52 35.89
C GLN A 138 -11.31 -24.80 35.79
N GLY A 139 -10.63 -24.93 36.92
CA GLY A 139 -9.17 -25.08 36.94
C GLY A 139 -8.48 -23.92 36.19
N SER A 140 -7.60 -24.24 35.24
CA SER A 140 -6.93 -23.26 34.37
C SER A 140 -7.68 -23.00 33.05
N ILE A 141 -8.97 -23.34 32.97
CA ILE A 141 -9.80 -23.15 31.77
C ILE A 141 -10.54 -21.81 31.86
N TYR A 142 -10.47 -21.04 30.78
CA TYR A 142 -11.21 -19.80 30.58
C TYR A 142 -12.18 -19.95 29.43
N ARG A 143 -13.27 -19.18 29.46
CA ARG A 143 -14.25 -19.11 28.36
C ARG A 143 -14.57 -17.66 28.03
N ALA A 144 -14.97 -17.43 26.79
CA ALA A 144 -15.47 -16.14 26.33
C ALA A 144 -16.57 -16.38 25.29
N PRO A 145 -17.59 -15.51 25.23
CA PRO A 145 -18.53 -15.50 24.12
C PRO A 145 -17.81 -15.10 22.84
N ALA A 146 -17.84 -15.97 21.83
CA ALA A 146 -17.28 -15.71 20.51
C ALA A 146 -18.37 -15.91 19.45
N SER A 147 -18.62 -14.88 18.63
CA SER A 147 -19.42 -15.03 17.42
C SER A 147 -18.51 -15.55 16.31
N LEU A 148 -18.45 -16.88 16.19
CA LEU A 148 -17.75 -17.56 15.11
C LEU A 148 -18.82 -17.98 14.10
N ALA A 149 -18.77 -17.45 12.88
CA ALA A 149 -19.61 -17.98 11.81
C ALA A 149 -19.27 -19.49 11.63
N LEU A 150 -20.30 -20.34 11.64
CA LEU A 150 -20.15 -21.80 11.71
C LEU A 150 -19.61 -22.41 10.40
N ASP A 151 -19.61 -21.65 9.30
CA ASP A 151 -19.16 -22.05 7.97
C ASP A 151 -17.66 -21.79 7.71
N THR A 152 -17.03 -21.03 8.59
CA THR A 152 -15.68 -20.52 8.39
C THR A 152 -14.72 -21.39 9.18
N ARG A 153 -13.68 -21.87 8.49
CA ARG A 153 -12.64 -22.76 9.03
C ARG A 153 -11.72 -22.02 10.01
N PHE A 154 -12.27 -21.43 11.07
CA PHE A 154 -11.49 -20.75 12.11
C PHE A 154 -10.74 -21.79 12.97
N ARG A 155 -9.57 -22.22 12.49
CA ARG A 155 -8.73 -23.20 13.17
C ARG A 155 -7.45 -22.60 13.73
N ALA A 156 -7.50 -21.35 14.20
CA ALA A 156 -6.39 -20.78 14.95
C ALA A 156 -6.89 -19.78 16.00
N LEU A 157 -6.50 -20.00 17.26
CA LEU A 157 -6.62 -19.04 18.35
C LEU A 157 -5.23 -18.47 18.62
N TYR A 158 -5.13 -17.16 18.79
CA TYR A 158 -3.87 -16.51 19.13
C TYR A 158 -3.99 -15.81 20.49
N VAL A 159 -2.99 -16.00 21.35
CA VAL A 159 -2.85 -15.30 22.63
C VAL A 159 -1.53 -14.55 22.61
N ASN A 160 -1.57 -13.23 22.78
CA ASN A 160 -0.39 -12.34 22.71
C ASN A 160 0.45 -12.53 21.43
N GLY A 161 -0.21 -12.79 20.29
CA GLY A 161 0.44 -13.04 19.01
C GLY A 161 0.96 -14.47 18.80
N LYS A 162 0.87 -15.35 19.81
CA LYS A 162 1.27 -16.76 19.69
C LYS A 162 0.07 -17.64 19.38
N ALA A 163 0.19 -18.51 18.38
CA ALA A 163 -0.82 -19.51 18.07
C ALA A 163 -0.96 -20.52 19.22
N MET A 164 -2.20 -20.86 19.57
CA MET A 164 -2.55 -21.84 20.59
C MET A 164 -2.89 -23.17 19.94
N ASP A 165 -2.54 -24.26 20.62
CA ASP A 165 -2.98 -25.60 20.23
C ASP A 165 -4.49 -25.74 20.43
N ILE A 166 -5.18 -26.12 19.37
CA ILE A 166 -6.59 -26.48 19.45
C ILE A 166 -6.69 -27.85 20.13
N ALA A 167 -7.65 -27.98 21.03
CA ALA A 167 -8.00 -29.27 21.63
C ALA A 167 -8.28 -30.30 20.53
N ARG A 168 -7.47 -31.36 20.46
CA ARG A 168 -7.57 -32.46 19.50
C ARG A 168 -7.17 -33.77 20.18
N TRP A 169 -7.69 -34.90 19.72
CA TRP A 169 -7.28 -36.22 20.19
C TRP A 169 -6.55 -37.00 19.07
N PRO A 170 -5.43 -37.70 19.34
CA PRO A 170 -4.67 -37.68 20.60
C PRO A 170 -3.93 -36.34 20.80
N ASN A 171 -3.61 -36.00 22.05
CA ASN A 171 -2.87 -34.78 22.41
C ASN A 171 -1.41 -34.89 21.95
N GLY A 172 -1.12 -34.53 20.70
CA GLY A 172 0.24 -34.50 20.18
C GLY A 172 0.96 -33.20 20.58
N MET A 173 1.96 -33.31 21.47
CA MET A 173 2.99 -32.30 21.67
C MET A 173 3.74 -32.11 20.35
N VAL A 174 3.66 -30.93 19.75
CA VAL A 174 4.55 -30.59 18.63
C VAL A 174 5.87 -30.15 19.26
N SER A 175 6.90 -31.00 19.12
CA SER A 175 8.28 -30.78 19.56
C SER A 175 8.90 -29.55 18.92
#